data_AF-A0A4Y2LNR6-F1
#
_entry.id   AF-A0A4Y2LNR6-F1
#
_cell.length_a   1.000
_cell.length_b   1.000
_cell.length_c   1.000
_cell.angle_alpha   90.00
_cell.angle_beta   90.00
_cell.angle_gamma   90.00
#
_symmetry.space_group_name_H-M   'P 1'
#
loop_
_entity.id
_entity.type
_entity.pdbx_description
1 polymer ?
#
loop_
_entity_poly.entity_id
_entity_poly.type
_entity_poly.pdbx_seq_one_letter_code
_entity_poly.pdbx_strand_id
1 'polypeptide(L)'
;MCVLLKKIKVRDKSKINPFLEEEKKNDEKIRKASFCDFPLGEAHFVHRSSDNRTAVVGVLVQMVSKDNQAFKPIVDTLPYVLYKDKSRRLRSSLNLNQLLPESPESYYVYTGSLTTPMCAEDVAWFVLQSQQTIGQNQLDSFLKVYSVEKADRSSDCLLAPNNRPLQNQNGRVIHASP
;
A
#
# COMPACT_ATOMS: atom_id res chain seq x y z
N MET A 1 10.05 -6.67 -5.13
CA MET A 1 8.90 -5.74 -5.13
C MET A 1 8.56 -5.47 -3.67
N CYS A 2 8.86 -4.28 -3.17
CA CYS A 2 8.57 -3.93 -1.78
C CYS A 2 7.20 -3.25 -1.76
N VAL A 3 6.18 -3.97 -1.29
CA VAL A 3 4.84 -3.43 -1.06
C VAL A 3 4.91 -2.74 0.31
N LEU A 4 4.86 -1.41 0.34
CA LEU A 4 5.08 -0.60 1.54
C LEU A 4 3.82 0.22 1.81
N LEU A 5 3.20 0.02 2.97
CA LEU A 5 2.07 0.82 3.44
C LEU A 5 2.52 2.12 4.10
N LYS A 6 2.11 3.26 3.54
CA LYS A 6 1.90 4.52 4.25
C LYS A 6 0.42 4.62 4.57
N LYS A 7 0.10 4.87 5.84
CA LYS A 7 -1.13 5.60 6.14
C LYS A 7 -0.89 7.06 5.76
N ILE A 8 -1.83 7.73 5.11
CA ILE A 8 -1.79 9.19 4.96
C ILE A 8 -3.04 9.70 5.65
N LYS A 9 -2.86 10.52 6.68
CA LYS A 9 -3.97 11.24 7.29
C LYS A 9 -4.22 12.50 6.47
N VAL A 10 -5.03 12.38 5.43
CA VAL A 10 -5.50 13.55 4.68
C VAL A 10 -6.53 14.28 5.56
N ARG A 11 -6.21 15.52 5.97
CA ARG A 11 -7.14 16.41 6.68
C ARG A 11 -7.93 17.28 5.71
N ASP A 12 -8.51 16.69 4.67
CA ASP A 12 -9.53 17.42 3.90
C ASP A 12 -10.88 17.15 4.55
N LYS A 13 -11.33 18.10 5.38
CA LYS A 13 -12.63 18.03 6.06
C LYS A 13 -13.82 18.25 5.11
N SER A 14 -13.60 18.67 3.87
CA SER A 14 -14.68 19.02 2.94
C SER A 14 -15.27 17.83 2.19
N LYS A 15 -14.62 16.66 2.21
CA LYS A 15 -15.15 15.38 1.70
C LYS A 15 -15.39 14.32 2.78
N ILE A 16 -15.32 14.74 4.05
CA ILE A 16 -15.81 13.93 5.16
C ILE A 16 -17.33 14.00 5.10
N ASN A 17 -17.96 12.87 4.74
CA ASN A 17 -19.39 12.63 4.91
C ASN A 17 -19.85 13.24 6.26
N PRO A 18 -20.99 13.96 6.39
CA PRO A 18 -21.35 14.80 7.55
C PRO A 18 -21.45 14.10 8.92
N PHE A 19 -21.03 12.84 9.02
CA PHE A 19 -21.17 11.97 10.18
C PHE A 19 -20.12 12.20 11.29
N LEU A 20 -19.21 13.18 11.16
CA LEU A 20 -18.11 13.37 12.14
C LEU A 20 -18.30 14.51 13.15
N GLU A 21 -19.44 15.19 13.21
CA GLU A 21 -19.66 16.21 14.26
C GLU A 21 -20.69 15.88 15.35
N GLU A 22 -21.39 14.74 15.31
CA GLU A 22 -22.44 14.48 16.33
C GLU A 22 -22.24 13.28 17.27
N GLU A 23 -21.25 12.41 17.10
CA GLU A 23 -21.15 11.20 17.94
C GLU A 23 -20.03 11.25 18.99
N LYS A 24 -20.07 12.26 19.88
CA LYS A 24 -19.33 12.26 21.16
C LYS A 24 -20.05 11.49 22.29
N LYS A 25 -21.01 10.63 21.98
CA LYS A 25 -21.75 9.82 22.98
C LYS A 25 -22.03 8.42 22.45
N ASN A 26 -21.09 7.48 22.64
CA ASN A 26 -21.32 6.08 23.01
C ASN A 26 -20.08 5.23 22.70
N ASP A 27 -19.25 5.01 23.72
CA ASP A 27 -17.95 4.30 23.66
C ASP A 27 -18.02 2.80 23.31
N GLU A 28 -19.21 2.22 23.11
CA GLU A 28 -19.35 0.80 22.73
C GLU A 28 -19.59 0.57 21.23
N LYS A 29 -20.10 1.57 20.50
CA LYS A 29 -20.37 1.44 19.05
C LYS A 29 -19.12 1.73 18.19
N ILE A 30 -18.16 2.47 18.75
CA ILE A 30 -16.88 2.85 18.12
C ILE A 30 -16.00 1.63 17.77
N ARG A 31 -16.14 0.51 18.49
CA ARG A 31 -15.32 -0.70 18.23
C ARG A 31 -15.67 -1.42 16.92
N LYS A 32 -16.84 -1.20 16.33
CA LYS A 32 -17.26 -1.90 15.10
C LYS A 32 -17.00 -1.13 13.80
N ALA A 33 -16.69 0.16 13.86
CA ALA A 33 -16.49 1.00 12.67
C ALA A 33 -15.01 1.28 12.31
N SER A 34 -14.01 0.58 12.89
CA SER A 34 -12.61 1.04 12.83
C SER A 34 -11.57 0.08 12.24
N PHE A 35 -11.96 -1.00 11.54
CA PHE A 35 -11.00 -1.91 10.91
C PHE A 35 -11.17 -2.08 9.39
N CYS A 36 -12.38 -1.92 8.86
CA CYS A 36 -12.66 -2.10 7.43
C CYS A 36 -12.43 -0.84 6.58
N ASP A 37 -12.36 0.35 7.18
CA ASP A 37 -12.29 1.63 6.46
C ASP A 37 -10.85 2.14 6.22
N PHE A 38 -9.84 1.36 6.60
CA PHE A 38 -8.44 1.69 6.31
C PHE A 38 -7.85 0.70 5.30
N PRO A 39 -7.02 1.17 4.36
CA PRO A 39 -6.37 0.30 3.39
C PRO A 39 -5.50 -0.74 4.11
N LEU A 40 -5.65 -1.99 3.68
CA LEU A 40 -4.94 -3.15 4.23
C LEU A 40 -3.57 -3.35 3.58
N GLY A 41 -3.37 -2.80 2.38
CA GLY A 41 -2.12 -2.85 1.59
C GLY A 41 -1.85 -1.54 0.85
N GLU A 42 -0.61 -1.34 0.38
CA GLU A 42 -0.28 -0.29 -0.58
C GLU A 42 0.81 -0.78 -1.52
N ALA A 43 0.60 -0.63 -2.82
CA ALA A 43 1.59 -0.88 -3.84
C ALA A 43 2.31 0.42 -4.23
N HIS A 44 3.64 0.35 -4.39
CA HIS A 44 4.45 1.48 -4.88
C HIS A 44 4.99 1.19 -6.28
N PHE A 45 4.70 2.09 -7.21
CA PHE A 45 5.33 2.11 -8.53
C PHE A 45 6.39 3.21 -8.52
N VAL A 46 7.66 2.79 -8.46
CA VAL A 46 8.81 3.68 -8.30
C VAL A 46 9.42 3.97 -9.67
N HIS A 47 9.55 5.25 -9.99
CA HIS A 47 10.07 5.77 -11.24
C HIS A 47 11.34 6.58 -10.98
N ARG A 48 12.32 6.45 -11.87
CA ARG A 48 13.56 7.23 -11.85
C ARG A 48 13.71 7.93 -13.21
N SER A 49 13.92 9.24 -13.19
CA SER A 49 14.26 10.01 -14.39
C SER A 49 15.76 9.91 -14.72
N SER A 50 16.14 10.34 -15.93
CA SER A 50 17.54 10.37 -16.38
C SER A 50 18.44 11.27 -15.54
N ASP A 51 17.87 12.27 -14.85
CA ASP A 51 18.57 13.17 -13.91
C ASP A 51 18.50 12.70 -12.45
N ASN A 52 18.22 11.42 -12.21
CA ASN A 52 18.17 10.76 -10.90
C ASN A 52 17.07 11.22 -9.93
N ARG A 53 16.13 12.05 -10.36
CA ARG A 53 14.92 12.35 -9.57
C ARG A 53 14.02 11.12 -9.46
N THR A 54 13.30 11.02 -8.35
CA THR A 54 12.45 9.86 -8.04
C THR A 54 11.01 10.30 -7.89
N ALA A 55 10.10 9.57 -8.54
CA ALA A 55 8.67 9.72 -8.38
C ALA A 55 8.05 8.38 -7.97
N VAL A 56 7.13 8.40 -7.01
CA VAL A 56 6.43 7.20 -6.54
C VAL A 56 4.93 7.39 -6.69
N VAL A 57 4.29 6.46 -7.39
CA VAL A 57 2.84 6.32 -7.40
C VAL A 57 2.44 5.31 -6.32
N GLY A 58 1.72 5.76 -5.31
CA GLY A 58 1.17 4.94 -4.24
C GLY A 58 -0.27 4.56 -4.53
N VAL A 59 -0.56 3.25 -4.52
CA VAL A 59 -1.90 2.70 -4.73
C VAL A 59 -2.33 1.98 -3.47
N LEU A 60 -3.30 2.55 -2.77
CA LEU A 60 -3.92 1.95 -1.60
C LEU A 60 -4.73 0.72 -2.02
N VAL A 61 -4.69 -0.34 -1.21
CA VAL A 61 -5.35 -1.62 -1.49
C VAL A 61 -6.29 -1.98 -0.36
N GLN A 62 -7.55 -2.28 -0.70
CA GLN A 62 -8.55 -2.82 0.21
C GLN A 62 -8.87 -4.27 -0.14
N MET A 63 -9.27 -5.03 0.88
CA MET A 63 -9.67 -6.42 0.71
C MET A 63 -11.15 -6.50 0.38
N VAL A 64 -11.47 -7.40 -0.55
CA VAL A 64 -12.83 -7.78 -0.91
C VAL A 64 -12.95 -9.31 -0.94
N SER A 65 -14.17 -9.83 -1.05
CA SER A 65 -14.41 -11.28 -1.09
C SER A 65 -13.94 -11.94 -2.41
N LYS A 66 -13.91 -11.19 -3.51
CA LYS A 66 -13.58 -11.70 -4.85
C LYS A 66 -12.11 -11.46 -5.20
N ASP A 67 -11.44 -12.49 -5.70
CA ASP A 67 -10.07 -12.38 -6.20
C ASP A 67 -9.97 -11.43 -7.41
N ASN A 68 -8.94 -10.60 -7.41
CA ASN A 68 -8.62 -9.68 -8.49
C ASN A 68 -7.60 -10.30 -9.44
N GLN A 69 -8.00 -10.48 -10.71
CA GLN A 69 -7.15 -11.12 -11.73
C GLN A 69 -5.85 -10.36 -12.01
N ALA A 70 -5.80 -9.05 -11.75
CA ALA A 70 -4.58 -8.26 -11.91
C ALA A 70 -3.42 -8.77 -11.03
N PHE A 71 -3.73 -9.26 -9.83
CA PHE A 71 -2.73 -9.80 -8.89
C PHE A 71 -2.35 -11.25 -9.17
N LYS A 72 -3.10 -11.96 -10.01
CA LYS A 72 -2.92 -13.40 -10.23
C LYS A 72 -1.49 -13.78 -10.66
N PRO A 73 -0.82 -13.08 -11.60
CA PRO A 73 0.56 -13.43 -11.98
C PRO A 73 1.54 -13.37 -10.81
N ILE A 74 1.34 -12.41 -9.88
CA ILE A 74 2.17 -12.23 -8.70
C ILE A 74 1.86 -13.33 -7.68
N VAL A 75 0.58 -13.51 -7.34
CA VAL A 75 0.12 -14.48 -6.33
C VAL A 75 0.50 -15.91 -6.71
N ASP A 76 0.34 -16.30 -7.98
CA ASP A 76 0.74 -17.63 -8.47
C ASP A 76 2.26 -17.88 -8.36
N THR A 77 3.06 -16.81 -8.26
CA THR A 77 4.52 -16.89 -8.16
C THR A 77 5.00 -16.91 -6.70
N LEU A 78 4.23 -16.37 -5.75
CA LEU A 78 4.59 -16.26 -4.34
C LEU A 78 5.07 -17.59 -3.69
N PRO A 79 4.45 -18.76 -3.94
CA PRO A 79 4.89 -20.03 -3.36
C PRO A 79 6.35 -20.41 -3.64
N TYR A 80 6.97 -19.80 -4.66
CA TYR A 80 8.34 -20.06 -5.07
C TYR A 80 9.35 -19.02 -4.57
N VAL A 81 8.86 -17.94 -3.97
CA VAL A 81 9.66 -16.85 -3.42
C VAL A 81 9.26 -16.55 -1.97
N LEU A 82 8.81 -17.58 -1.24
CA LEU A 82 8.36 -17.47 0.16
C LEU A 82 9.46 -17.03 1.12
N TYR A 83 10.72 -17.25 0.78
CA TYR A 83 11.88 -16.96 1.63
C TYR A 83 12.73 -15.87 1.00
N LYS A 84 13.48 -15.16 1.85
CA LYS A 84 14.43 -14.11 1.44
C LYS A 84 15.40 -14.63 0.37
N ASP A 85 15.82 -13.70 -0.49
CA ASP A 85 16.82 -13.91 -1.55
C ASP A 85 16.45 -15.01 -2.57
N LYS A 86 15.16 -15.39 -2.64
CA LYS A 86 14.60 -16.19 -3.72
C LYS A 86 14.01 -15.29 -4.79
N SER A 87 14.21 -15.69 -6.05
CA SER A 87 13.67 -15.01 -7.21
C SER A 87 13.08 -16.01 -8.19
N ARG A 88 12.04 -15.58 -8.92
CA ARG A 88 11.40 -16.38 -9.96
C ARG A 88 10.82 -15.47 -11.04
N ARG A 89 10.99 -15.86 -12.30
CA ARG A 89 10.30 -15.23 -13.43
C ARG A 89 8.80 -15.51 -13.35
N LEU A 90 7.98 -14.48 -13.55
CA LEU A 90 6.53 -14.64 -13.65
C LEU A 90 6.18 -15.63 -14.77
N ARG A 91 5.19 -16.48 -14.53
CA ARG A 91 4.73 -17.48 -15.50
C ARG A 91 3.82 -16.90 -16.59
N SER A 92 3.18 -15.79 -16.29
CA SER A 92 2.28 -15.06 -17.18
C SER A 92 2.67 -13.58 -17.23
N SER A 93 2.21 -12.88 -18.27
CA SER A 93 2.40 -11.44 -18.41
C SER A 93 1.70 -10.68 -17.30
N LEU A 94 2.36 -9.69 -16.72
CA LEU A 94 1.77 -8.77 -15.75
C LEU A 94 1.38 -7.47 -16.47
N ASN A 95 0.09 -7.12 -16.44
CA ASN A 95 -0.38 -5.85 -16.94
C ASN A 95 -0.40 -4.83 -15.80
N LEU A 96 0.55 -3.89 -15.80
CA LEU A 96 0.68 -2.88 -14.75
C LEU A 96 -0.52 -1.94 -14.68
N ASN A 97 -1.20 -1.67 -15.80
CA ASN A 97 -2.38 -0.81 -15.82
C ASN A 97 -3.54 -1.43 -15.03
N GLN A 98 -3.66 -2.76 -15.02
CA GLN A 98 -4.69 -3.46 -14.26
C GLN A 98 -4.43 -3.46 -12.75
N LEU A 99 -3.21 -3.12 -12.31
CA LEU A 99 -2.90 -2.94 -10.89
C LEU A 99 -3.27 -1.54 -10.40
N LEU A 100 -3.56 -0.59 -11.30
CA LEU A 100 -4.11 0.71 -10.95
C LEU A 100 -5.62 0.61 -10.69
N PRO A 101 -6.18 1.46 -9.80
CA PRO A 101 -7.61 1.53 -9.58
C PRO A 101 -8.34 2.01 -10.85
N GLU A 102 -9.65 1.77 -10.93
CA GLU A 102 -10.47 2.12 -12.11
C GLU A 102 -10.43 3.61 -12.47
N SER A 103 -10.28 4.50 -11.47
CA SER A 103 -10.20 5.95 -11.66
C SER A 103 -8.90 6.49 -11.04
N PRO A 104 -7.75 6.38 -11.74
CA PRO A 104 -6.45 6.79 -11.22
C PRO A 104 -6.16 8.29 -11.38
N GLU A 105 -7.09 9.05 -11.94
CA GLU A 105 -6.95 10.48 -12.24
C GLU A 105 -6.93 11.36 -10.98
N SER A 106 -7.60 10.90 -9.91
CA SER A 106 -7.66 11.60 -8.63
C SER A 106 -6.52 11.17 -7.71
N TYR A 107 -5.67 12.09 -7.28
CA TYR A 107 -4.52 11.80 -6.41
C TYR A 107 -4.16 12.96 -5.47
N TYR A 108 -3.40 12.65 -4.42
CA TYR A 108 -2.70 13.63 -3.60
C TYR A 108 -1.23 13.68 -3.99
N VAL A 109 -0.66 14.87 -4.08
CA VAL A 109 0.76 15.08 -4.40
C VAL A 109 1.48 15.82 -3.28
N TYR A 110 2.68 15.34 -2.94
CA TYR A 110 3.57 15.97 -1.96
C TYR A 110 5.03 15.55 -2.17
N THR A 111 5.97 16.38 -1.72
CA THR A 111 7.39 16.00 -1.64
C THR A 111 7.68 15.29 -0.32
N GLY A 112 8.33 14.13 -0.40
CA GLY A 112 8.65 13.30 0.75
C GLY A 112 9.94 12.50 0.57
N SER A 113 10.04 11.39 1.29
CA SER A 113 11.19 10.50 1.24
C SER A 113 10.80 9.06 0.90
N LEU A 114 11.81 8.24 0.61
CA LEU A 114 11.65 6.78 0.51
C LEU A 114 11.22 6.18 1.86
N THR A 115 10.51 5.05 1.79
CA THR A 115 9.97 4.32 2.95
C THR A 115 10.85 3.16 3.42
N THR A 116 11.99 2.94 2.76
CA THR A 116 13.02 1.95 3.11
C THR A 116 14.29 2.65 3.58
N PRO A 117 15.17 1.97 4.34
CA PRO A 117 16.45 2.52 4.79
C PRO A 117 17.27 3.15 3.64
N MET A 118 18.06 4.16 4.01
CA MET A 118 18.63 5.28 3.24
C MET A 118 17.75 6.54 3.11
N CYS A 119 16.43 6.46 3.34
CA CYS A 119 15.53 7.60 3.59
C CYS A 119 15.74 8.85 2.71
N ALA A 120 16.17 8.68 1.45
CA ALA A 120 16.48 9.80 0.58
C ALA A 120 15.26 10.72 0.45
N GLU A 121 15.49 12.01 0.67
CA GLU A 121 14.49 13.07 0.52
C GLU A 121 14.32 13.43 -0.97
N ASP A 122 13.45 14.38 -1.28
CA ASP A 122 13.14 14.83 -2.65
C ASP A 122 12.47 13.78 -3.56
N VAL A 123 11.66 12.90 -2.96
CA VAL A 123 10.78 12.00 -3.71
C VAL A 123 9.45 12.67 -3.96
N ALA A 124 9.05 12.79 -5.23
CA ALA A 124 7.71 13.24 -5.61
C ALA A 124 6.70 12.09 -5.40
N TRP A 125 5.76 12.25 -4.48
CA TRP A 125 4.73 11.26 -4.20
C TRP A 125 3.41 11.62 -4.86
N PHE A 126 2.80 10.63 -5.52
CA PHE A 126 1.46 10.68 -6.09
C PHE A 126 0.64 9.55 -5.48
N VAL A 127 -0.25 9.85 -4.54
CA VAL A 127 -1.04 8.82 -3.85
C VAL A 127 -2.46 8.87 -4.38
N LEU A 128 -2.86 7.80 -5.07
CA LEU A 128 -4.17 7.73 -5.70
C LEU A 128 -5.27 7.74 -4.64
N GLN A 129 -6.33 8.52 -4.88
CA GLN A 129 -7.48 8.61 -3.99
C GLN A 129 -8.33 7.33 -4.06
N SER A 130 -8.47 6.77 -5.26
CA SER A 130 -9.17 5.52 -5.51
C SER A 130 -8.32 4.34 -5.05
N GLN A 131 -8.97 3.36 -4.40
CA GLN A 131 -8.29 2.15 -3.92
C GLN A 131 -8.40 1.02 -4.95
N GLN A 132 -7.35 0.20 -5.01
CA GLN A 132 -7.38 -1.08 -5.71
C GLN A 132 -7.96 -2.15 -4.78
N THR A 133 -8.52 -3.22 -5.34
CA THR A 133 -9.06 -4.34 -4.57
C THR A 133 -8.19 -5.58 -4.68
N ILE A 134 -8.13 -6.36 -3.60
CA ILE A 134 -7.49 -7.68 -3.56
C ILE A 134 -8.43 -8.68 -2.88
N GLY A 135 -8.46 -9.93 -3.35
CA GLY A 135 -9.24 -10.98 -2.70
C GLY A 135 -8.59 -11.45 -1.40
N GLN A 136 -9.39 -11.95 -0.45
CA GLN A 136 -8.88 -12.51 0.82
C GLN A 136 -7.80 -13.58 0.60
N ASN A 137 -8.04 -14.55 -0.30
CA ASN A 137 -7.09 -15.63 -0.56
C ASN A 137 -5.75 -15.12 -1.11
N GLN A 138 -5.82 -14.08 -1.94
CA GLN A 138 -4.65 -13.42 -2.50
C GLN A 138 -3.88 -12.67 -1.40
N LEU A 139 -4.57 -11.93 -0.54
CA LEU A 139 -3.97 -11.24 0.60
C LEU A 139 -3.28 -12.22 1.56
N ASP A 140 -3.94 -13.33 1.89
CA ASP A 140 -3.38 -14.38 2.74
C ASP A 140 -2.09 -14.97 2.18
N SER A 141 -1.94 -14.99 0.85
CA SER A 141 -0.71 -15.44 0.19
C SER A 141 0.46 -14.47 0.41
N PHE A 142 0.20 -13.16 0.45
CA PHE A 142 1.22 -12.16 0.79
C PHE A 142 1.63 -12.22 2.26
N LEU A 143 0.68 -12.50 3.16
CA LEU A 143 0.93 -12.58 4.61
C LEU A 143 1.77 -13.80 5.03
N LYS A 144 1.98 -14.77 4.12
CA LYS A 144 2.76 -16.00 4.34
C LYS A 144 4.20 -15.93 3.81
N VAL A 145 4.67 -14.74 3.41
CA VAL A 145 6.07 -14.53 2.98
C VAL A 145 6.95 -14.30 4.20
N TYR A 146 8.16 -14.86 4.18
CA TYR A 146 9.14 -14.79 5.27
C TYR A 146 10.26 -13.78 4.96
N SER A 147 10.78 -13.12 6.01
CA SER A 147 11.88 -12.16 5.94
C SER A 147 13.27 -12.79 6.02
N VAL A 148 13.35 -14.12 6.21
CA VAL A 148 14.59 -14.89 6.40
C VAL A 148 14.80 -15.90 5.27
N GLU A 149 16.02 -16.42 5.17
CA GLU A 149 16.34 -17.53 4.26
C GLU A 149 15.71 -18.83 4.75
N LYS A 150 15.53 -19.80 3.84
CA LYS A 150 14.90 -21.10 4.17
C LYS A 150 15.67 -21.92 5.20
N ALA A 151 16.99 -21.71 5.32
CA ALA A 151 17.83 -22.40 6.29
C ALA A 151 17.53 -21.98 7.73
N ASP A 152 17.07 -20.73 7.91
CA ASP A 152 16.73 -20.14 9.21
C ASP A 152 15.27 -20.48 9.54
N ARG A 153 15.05 -21.68 10.09
CA ARG A 153 13.73 -22.33 10.27
C ARG A 153 12.82 -21.70 11.35
N SER A 154 12.94 -20.41 11.64
CA SER A 154 12.03 -19.77 12.59
C SER A 154 10.69 -19.45 11.91
N SER A 155 9.61 -20.03 12.42
CA SER A 155 8.24 -19.76 11.99
C SER A 155 7.80 -18.31 12.26
N ASP A 156 8.50 -17.60 13.13
CA ASP A 156 8.14 -16.26 13.62
C ASP A 156 8.70 -15.14 12.75
N CYS A 157 9.40 -15.47 11.66
CA CYS A 157 10.05 -14.51 10.77
C CYS A 157 9.18 -14.17 9.55
N LEU A 158 7.89 -13.89 9.76
CA LEU A 158 7.04 -13.35 8.69
C LEU A 158 7.57 -11.99 8.23
N LEU A 159 7.38 -11.68 6.95
CA LEU A 159 7.74 -10.39 6.38
C LEU A 159 6.75 -9.31 6.83
N ALA A 160 5.48 -9.66 7.01
CA ALA A 160 4.48 -8.75 7.54
C ALA A 160 4.60 -8.58 9.07
N PRO A 161 4.37 -7.37 9.62
CA PRO A 161 4.10 -6.12 8.91
C PRO A 161 5.40 -5.51 8.34
N ASN A 162 5.37 -5.11 7.07
CA ASN A 162 6.51 -4.54 6.34
C ASN A 162 6.30 -3.06 6.01
N ASN A 163 5.70 -2.31 6.93
CA ASN A 163 5.32 -0.91 6.70
C ASN A 163 6.06 0.04 7.63
N ARG A 164 6.40 1.23 7.11
CA ARG A 164 6.99 2.31 7.92
C ARG A 164 5.89 2.97 8.78
N PRO A 165 6.14 3.27 10.06
CA PRO A 165 5.21 4.06 10.86
C PRO A 165 4.94 5.45 10.26
N LEU A 166 3.77 6.00 10.58
CA LEU A 166 3.42 7.38 10.21
C LEU A 166 4.50 8.36 10.64
N GLN A 167 4.80 9.32 9.77
CA GLN A 167 5.75 10.39 10.04
C GLN A 167 5.01 11.72 10.15
N ASN A 168 5.54 12.65 10.94
CA ASN A 168 4.93 13.97 11.11
C ASN A 168 4.90 14.76 9.80
N GLN A 169 3.84 15.54 9.59
CA GLN A 169 3.69 16.35 8.37
C GLN A 169 4.73 17.49 8.32
N ASN A 170 5.20 17.98 9.47
CA ASN A 170 6.25 19.01 9.59
C ASN A 170 5.99 20.25 8.70
N GLY A 171 4.73 20.71 8.62
CA GLY A 171 4.36 21.88 7.81
C GLY A 171 4.31 21.66 6.30
N ARG A 172 4.58 20.45 5.79
CA ARG A 172 4.47 20.13 4.36
C ARG A 172 3.05 20.36 3.85
N VAL A 173 2.93 21.03 2.71
CA VAL A 173 1.67 21.19 1.99
C VAL A 173 1.41 19.94 1.16
N ILE A 174 0.16 19.46 1.20
CA ILE A 174 -0.32 18.36 0.37
C ILE A 174 -1.34 18.96 -0.59
N HIS A 175 -1.16 18.73 -1.87
CA HIS A 175 -2.09 19.18 -2.90
C HIS A 175 -2.96 18.01 -3.35
N ALA A 176 -4.19 18.28 -3.74
CA ALA A 176 -5.05 17.33 -4.45
C ALA A 176 -5.03 17.66 -5.94
N SER A 177 -5.18 16.64 -6.79
CA SER A 177 -5.50 16.83 -8.20
C SER A 177 -6.79 17.66 -8.34
N PRO A 178 -6.93 18.45 -9.43
CA PRO A 178 -8.15 19.20 -9.73
C PRO A 178 -9.41 18.33 -9.76
#